data_AF-A0A497YCZ0-F1
#
_entry.id   AF-A0A497YCZ0-F1
#
_cell.length_a   1.000
_cell.length_b   1.000
_cell.length_c   1.000
_cell.angle_alpha   90.00
_cell.angle_beta   90.00
_cell.angle_gamma   90.00
#
_symmetry.space_group_name_H-M   'P 1'
#
loop_
_entity.id
_entity.type
_entity.pdbx_description
1 polymer ?
#
loop_
_entity_poly.entity_id
_entity_poly.type
_entity_poly.pdbx_seq_one_letter_code
_entity_poly.pdbx_strand_id
1 'polypeptide(L)'
;MRNLKLALLFFPLSLLFSCTSSTSDYAYNEKVTSIFLRQMRQIDETDSVFKDTAKVYIKGFPDSISLSHKAENLINNSKMELADIADLKPSKAAEKFNEGVVAYLTAINDYGEKAKKMLQAKTTAEKKKLHNQLMLKYEELNTYPDRVLEIQKTYLDEVGLQPK
;
A
#
# COMPACT_ATOMS: atom_id res chain seq x y z
N MET A 1 8.54 23.03 5.75
CA MET A 1 7.29 23.26 4.98
C MET A 1 6.84 21.91 4.45
N ARG A 2 5.86 21.26 5.10
CA ARG A 2 5.44 19.90 4.74
C ARG A 2 3.96 19.69 5.08
N ASN A 3 3.11 20.59 4.59
CA ASN A 3 1.65 20.55 4.77
C ASN A 3 0.94 20.32 3.43
N LEU A 4 1.46 19.41 2.59
CA LEU A 4 0.79 18.99 1.34
C LEU A 4 0.25 17.55 1.41
N LYS A 5 0.27 16.91 2.59
CA LYS A 5 -0.17 15.51 2.75
C LYS A 5 -1.68 15.34 3.01
N LEU A 6 -2.42 16.39 3.30
CA LEU A 6 -3.85 16.30 3.64
C LEU A 6 -4.82 16.73 2.52
N ALA A 7 -4.33 17.34 1.44
CA ALA A 7 -5.22 17.89 0.41
C ALA A 7 -5.62 16.89 -0.69
N LEU A 8 -4.97 15.72 -0.79
CA LEU A 8 -5.23 14.73 -1.85
C LEU A 8 -6.11 13.56 -1.42
N LEU A 9 -6.47 13.46 -0.13
CA LEU A 9 -7.32 12.38 0.40
C LEU A 9 -8.83 12.63 0.24
N PHE A 10 -9.23 13.72 -0.42
CA PHE A 10 -10.62 14.10 -0.67
C PHE A 10 -10.97 14.08 -2.17
N PHE A 11 -10.55 13.05 -2.90
CA PHE A 11 -11.27 12.69 -4.12
C PHE A 11 -12.34 11.67 -3.75
N PRO A 12 -13.63 12.07 -3.64
CA PRO A 12 -14.70 11.11 -3.58
C PRO A 12 -14.71 10.41 -4.93
N LEU A 13 -14.10 9.23 -5.01
CA LEU A 13 -14.05 8.41 -6.22
C LEU A 13 -15.42 7.78 -6.55
N SER A 14 -16.52 8.41 -6.14
CA SER A 14 -17.85 8.16 -6.69
C SER A 14 -18.03 8.97 -7.98
N LEU A 15 -17.09 8.85 -8.90
CA LEU A 15 -17.14 9.53 -10.19
C LEU A 15 -18.01 8.70 -11.13
N LEU A 16 -19.22 9.20 -11.39
CA LEU A 16 -20.10 8.69 -12.43
C LEU A 16 -19.54 9.09 -13.80
N PHE A 17 -18.59 8.31 -14.32
CA PHE A 17 -17.97 8.53 -15.62
C PHE A 17 -19.02 8.55 -16.74
N SER A 18 -18.89 9.49 -17.68
CA SER A 18 -19.66 9.48 -18.92
C SER A 18 -19.20 8.32 -19.81
N CYS A 19 -20.13 7.46 -20.22
CA CYS A 19 -19.87 6.29 -21.07
C CYS A 19 -19.40 6.69 -22.48
N THR A 20 -18.10 6.94 -22.64
CA THR A 20 -17.42 6.90 -23.95
C THR A 20 -16.30 5.86 -24.00
N SER A 21 -15.99 5.22 -22.86
CA SER A 21 -14.93 4.21 -22.70
C SER A 21 -15.47 2.78 -22.77
N SER A 22 -14.56 1.81 -22.97
CA SER A 22 -14.88 0.39 -22.81
C SER A 22 -15.36 0.13 -21.37
N THR A 23 -16.47 -0.59 -21.20
CA THR A 23 -16.98 -0.98 -19.87
C THR A 23 -15.96 -1.82 -19.08
N SER A 24 -15.00 -2.45 -19.78
CA SER A 24 -13.92 -3.22 -19.19
C SER A 24 -12.86 -2.37 -18.49
N ASP A 25 -12.41 -1.27 -19.10
CA ASP A 25 -11.37 -0.41 -18.49
C ASP A 25 -11.88 0.30 -17.24
N TYR A 26 -13.14 0.74 -17.27
CA TYR A 26 -13.78 1.31 -16.10
C TYR A 26 -13.85 0.30 -14.94
N ALA A 27 -14.38 -0.90 -15.19
CA ALA A 27 -14.49 -1.94 -14.17
C ALA A 27 -13.11 -2.37 -13.62
N TYR A 28 -12.11 -2.45 -14.50
CA TYR A 28 -10.74 -2.74 -14.12
C TYR A 28 -10.18 -1.65 -13.18
N ASN A 29 -10.30 -0.38 -13.59
CA ASN A 29 -9.86 0.76 -12.78
C ASN A 29 -10.49 0.73 -11.39
N GLU A 30 -11.82 0.57 -11.30
CA GLU A 30 -12.55 0.53 -10.03
C GLU A 30 -12.01 -0.56 -9.10
N LYS A 31 -11.86 -1.79 -9.61
CA LYS A 31 -11.36 -2.94 -8.82
C LYS A 31 -9.93 -2.69 -8.33
N VAL A 32 -9.01 -2.32 -9.22
CA VAL A 32 -7.59 -2.16 -8.87
C VAL A 32 -7.37 -0.94 -7.97
N THR A 33 -8.09 0.16 -8.18
CA THR A 33 -8.03 1.34 -7.32
C THR A 33 -8.55 1.05 -5.92
N SER A 34 -9.65 0.29 -5.81
CA SER A 34 -10.18 -0.15 -4.52
C SER A 34 -9.16 -0.97 -3.72
N ILE A 35 -8.42 -1.87 -4.39
CA ILE A 35 -7.32 -2.63 -3.79
C ILE A 35 -6.21 -1.66 -3.32
N PHE A 36 -5.74 -0.80 -4.22
CA PHE A 36 -4.65 0.14 -3.96
C PHE A 36 -4.95 1.06 -2.75
N LEU A 37 -6.12 1.68 -2.71
CA LEU A 37 -6.51 2.59 -1.63
C LEU A 37 -6.70 1.87 -0.30
N ARG A 38 -7.29 0.67 -0.31
CA ARG A 38 -7.40 -0.17 0.90
C ARG A 38 -6.03 -0.46 1.50
N GLN A 39 -5.05 -0.79 0.66
CA GLN A 39 -3.70 -1.14 1.10
C GLN A 39 -2.91 0.10 1.57
N MET A 40 -3.08 1.25 0.90
CA MET A 40 -2.54 2.53 1.38
C MET A 40 -3.00 2.85 2.80
N ARG A 41 -4.30 2.73 3.07
CA ARG A 41 -4.85 2.96 4.41
C ARG A 41 -4.28 1.98 5.45
N GLN A 42 -4.14 0.70 5.11
CA GLN A 42 -3.58 -0.30 6.02
C GLN A 42 -2.12 0.00 6.38
N ILE A 43 -1.32 0.51 5.44
CA ILE A 43 0.05 0.94 5.69
C ILE A 43 0.10 2.15 6.61
N ASP A 44 -0.69 3.19 6.36
CA ASP A 44 -0.73 4.38 7.21
C ASP A 44 -1.10 4.04 8.66
N GLU A 45 -2.12 3.19 8.84
CA GLU A 45 -2.55 2.72 10.17
C GLU A 45 -1.47 1.88 10.86
N THR A 46 -0.73 1.06 10.12
CA THR A 46 0.25 0.11 10.68
C THR A 46 1.58 0.77 11.00
N ASP A 47 2.08 1.64 10.12
CA ASP A 47 3.34 2.34 10.30
C ASP A 47 3.32 3.31 11.49
N SER A 48 2.18 3.97 11.75
CA SER A 48 2.01 4.83 12.92
C SER A 48 2.38 4.11 14.24
N VAL A 49 2.22 2.78 14.27
CA VAL A 49 2.55 1.94 15.44
C VAL A 49 4.01 1.51 15.44
N PHE A 50 4.61 1.22 14.28
CA PHE A 50 6.02 0.82 14.20
C PHE A 50 7.00 1.99 14.35
N LYS A 51 6.58 3.23 14.05
CA LYS A 51 7.36 4.44 14.34
C LYS A 51 7.44 4.78 15.83
N ASP A 52 6.46 4.35 16.60
CA ASP A 52 6.39 4.60 18.03
C ASP A 52 7.37 3.68 18.77
N THR A 53 8.60 4.17 18.97
CA THR A 53 9.67 3.41 19.63
C THR A 53 9.31 3.03 21.07
N ALA A 54 8.44 3.78 21.75
CA ALA A 54 7.98 3.38 23.07
C ALA A 54 7.20 2.06 22.94
N LYS A 55 6.23 1.96 22.04
CA LYS A 55 5.48 0.72 21.78
C LYS A 55 6.36 -0.43 21.31
N VAL A 56 7.35 -0.16 20.47
CA VAL A 56 8.24 -1.20 19.91
C VAL A 56 9.15 -1.84 20.97
N TYR A 57 9.62 -1.07 21.98
CA TYR A 57 10.63 -1.54 22.93
C TYR A 57 10.12 -1.79 24.36
N ILE A 58 8.85 -1.54 24.67
CA ILE A 58 8.32 -1.84 26.01
C ILE A 58 8.43 -3.35 26.31
N LYS A 59 9.01 -3.67 27.47
CA LYS A 59 9.19 -5.04 27.99
C LYS A 59 7.86 -5.53 28.59
N GLY A 60 7.44 -6.76 28.25
CA GLY A 60 6.34 -7.46 28.91
C GLY A 60 4.92 -7.14 28.42
N PHE A 61 4.76 -6.47 27.27
CA PHE A 61 3.45 -6.04 26.80
C PHE A 61 2.71 -7.10 25.95
N PRO A 62 1.36 -7.12 26.00
CA PRO A 62 0.51 -7.76 24.98
C PRO A 62 0.64 -7.15 23.58
N ASP A 63 1.36 -6.04 23.41
CA ASP A 63 1.62 -5.39 22.12
C ASP A 63 2.52 -6.18 21.17
N SER A 64 3.31 -7.16 21.66
CA SER A 64 4.04 -8.04 20.73
C SER A 64 3.09 -8.88 19.87
N ILE A 65 1.93 -9.27 20.41
CA ILE A 65 0.89 -10.00 19.68
C ILE A 65 0.17 -9.07 18.71
N SER A 66 -0.21 -7.87 19.16
CA SER A 66 -0.86 -6.86 18.31
C SER A 66 0.03 -6.43 17.13
N LEU A 67 1.32 -6.16 17.37
CA LEU A 67 2.29 -5.83 16.34
C LEU A 67 2.56 -7.01 15.40
N SER A 68 2.59 -8.24 15.94
CA SER A 68 2.74 -9.45 15.12
C SER A 68 1.53 -9.64 14.21
N HIS A 69 0.31 -9.50 14.73
CA HIS A 69 -0.91 -9.55 13.91
C HIS A 69 -0.92 -8.46 12.84
N LYS A 70 -0.47 -7.25 13.13
CA LYS A 70 -0.36 -6.18 12.12
C LYS A 70 0.64 -6.56 11.02
N ALA A 71 1.82 -7.05 11.38
CA ALA A 71 2.81 -7.51 10.39
C ALA A 71 2.27 -8.68 9.54
N GLU A 72 1.59 -9.64 10.17
CA GLU A 72 0.99 -10.78 9.47
C GLU A 72 -0.17 -10.38 8.58
N ASN A 73 -1.01 -9.43 9.01
CA ASN A 73 -2.08 -8.89 8.18
C ASN A 73 -1.52 -8.20 6.92
N LEU A 74 -0.43 -7.44 7.03
CA LEU A 74 0.22 -6.87 5.86
C LEU A 74 0.69 -7.95 4.88
N ILE A 75 1.34 -9.01 5.40
CA ILE A 75 1.85 -10.13 4.58
C ILE A 75 0.69 -10.86 3.89
N ASN A 76 -0.35 -11.21 4.65
CA ASN A 76 -1.45 -12.03 4.16
C ASN A 76 -2.33 -11.25 3.19
N ASN A 77 -2.69 -10.01 3.53
CA ASN A 77 -3.50 -9.18 2.66
C ASN A 77 -2.75 -8.91 1.36
N SER A 78 -1.48 -8.51 1.40
CA SER A 78 -0.75 -8.20 0.16
C SER A 78 -0.60 -9.44 -0.74
N LYS A 79 -0.42 -10.64 -0.18
CA LYS A 79 -0.40 -11.91 -0.95
C LYS A 79 -1.75 -12.21 -1.59
N MET A 80 -2.83 -12.03 -0.84
CA MET A 80 -4.20 -12.21 -1.34
C MET A 80 -4.50 -11.22 -2.48
N GLU A 81 -4.19 -9.93 -2.29
CA GLU A 81 -4.40 -8.92 -3.32
C GLU A 81 -3.52 -9.14 -4.56
N LEU A 82 -2.29 -9.64 -4.38
CA LEU A 82 -1.42 -10.01 -5.52
C LEU A 82 -2.02 -11.16 -6.33
N ALA A 83 -2.62 -12.15 -5.67
CA ALA A 83 -3.32 -13.23 -6.34
C ALA A 83 -4.57 -12.70 -7.07
N ASP A 84 -5.38 -11.87 -6.41
CA ASP A 84 -6.55 -11.19 -7.00
C ASP A 84 -6.16 -10.42 -8.26
N ILE A 85 -5.04 -9.69 -8.25
CA ILE A 85 -4.56 -8.93 -9.41
C ILE A 85 -3.99 -9.82 -10.51
N ALA A 86 -3.33 -10.92 -10.17
CA ALA A 86 -2.76 -11.85 -11.15
C ALA A 86 -3.84 -12.47 -12.06
N ASP A 87 -5.06 -12.63 -11.54
CA ASP A 87 -6.21 -13.12 -12.31
C ASP A 87 -6.88 -12.05 -13.18
N LEU A 88 -6.52 -10.77 -13.01
CA LEU A 88 -7.02 -9.68 -13.84
C LEU A 88 -6.24 -9.61 -15.16
N LYS A 89 -6.97 -9.29 -16.23
CA LYS A 89 -6.38 -9.04 -17.55
C LYS A 89 -6.39 -7.54 -17.84
N PRO A 90 -5.31 -6.81 -17.55
CA PRO A 90 -5.23 -5.39 -17.90
C PRO A 90 -5.32 -5.23 -19.43
N SER A 91 -5.96 -4.14 -19.86
CA SER A 91 -5.78 -3.66 -21.23
C SER A 91 -4.34 -3.14 -21.39
N LYS A 92 -3.91 -2.94 -22.64
CA LYS A 92 -2.58 -2.37 -22.93
C LYS A 92 -2.36 -1.01 -22.26
N ALA A 93 -3.41 -0.19 -22.17
CA ALA A 93 -3.35 1.11 -21.50
C ALA A 93 -3.23 0.97 -19.97
N ALA A 94 -3.79 -0.09 -19.40
CA ALA A 94 -3.77 -0.36 -17.96
C ALA A 94 -2.50 -1.07 -17.46
N GLU A 95 -1.64 -1.60 -18.35
CA GLU A 95 -0.46 -2.41 -17.99
C GLU A 95 0.44 -1.71 -16.97
N LYS A 96 0.80 -0.44 -17.19
CA LYS A 96 1.68 0.30 -16.27
C LYS A 96 1.02 0.52 -14.91
N PHE A 97 -0.29 0.76 -14.89
CA PHE A 97 -1.03 0.92 -13.64
C PHE A 97 -1.05 -0.41 -12.85
N ASN A 98 -1.31 -1.52 -13.55
CA ASN A 98 -1.22 -2.87 -12.99
C ASN A 98 0.16 -3.13 -12.36
N GLU A 99 1.23 -2.90 -13.14
CA GLU A 99 2.62 -3.09 -12.69
C GLU A 99 2.95 -2.24 -11.47
N GLY A 100 2.53 -0.96 -11.46
CA GLY A 100 2.73 -0.06 -10.33
C GLY A 100 2.06 -0.58 -9.05
N VAL A 101 0.83 -1.06 -9.15
CA VAL A 101 0.10 -1.64 -8.01
C VAL A 101 0.73 -2.96 -7.56
N VAL A 102 1.11 -3.84 -8.48
CA VAL A 102 1.83 -5.10 -8.15
C VAL A 102 3.14 -4.81 -7.41
N ALA A 103 3.92 -3.84 -7.88
CA ALA A 103 5.16 -3.44 -7.25
C ALA A 103 4.91 -2.87 -5.85
N TYR A 104 3.86 -2.08 -5.67
CA TYR A 104 3.46 -1.56 -4.35
C TYR A 104 3.06 -2.68 -3.38
N LEU A 105 2.20 -3.62 -3.79
CA LEU A 105 1.79 -4.76 -2.97
C LEU A 105 2.98 -5.66 -2.59
N THR A 106 3.92 -5.84 -3.51
CA THR A 106 5.17 -6.57 -3.25
C THR A 106 5.98 -5.85 -2.18
N ALA A 107 6.13 -4.54 -2.27
CA ALA A 107 6.82 -3.73 -1.27
C ALA A 107 6.14 -3.77 0.11
N ILE A 108 4.79 -3.81 0.16
CA ILE A 108 4.02 -4.02 1.39
C ILE A 108 4.36 -5.38 2.01
N ASN A 109 4.38 -6.44 1.21
CA ASN A 109 4.72 -7.78 1.68
C ASN A 109 6.09 -7.80 2.34
N ASP A 110 7.07 -7.26 1.62
CA ASP A 110 8.46 -7.11 2.05
C ASP A 110 8.60 -6.36 3.37
N TYR A 111 7.85 -5.27 3.51
CA TYR A 111 7.80 -4.48 4.74
C TYR A 111 7.23 -5.31 5.90
N GLY A 112 6.11 -6.01 5.69
CA GLY A 112 5.51 -6.92 6.66
C GLY A 112 6.46 -8.04 7.11
N GLU A 113 7.16 -8.69 6.18
CA GLU A 113 8.16 -9.73 6.47
C GLU A 113 9.34 -9.18 7.30
N LYS A 114 9.78 -7.95 7.04
CA LYS A 114 10.80 -7.29 7.87
C LYS A 114 10.29 -6.92 9.26
N ALA A 115 9.04 -6.44 9.37
CA ALA A 115 8.42 -6.18 10.66
C ALA A 115 8.33 -7.47 11.49
N LYS A 116 7.90 -8.57 10.88
CA LYS A 116 7.87 -9.89 11.52
C LYS A 116 9.25 -10.33 12.03
N LYS A 117 10.29 -10.21 11.21
CA LYS A 117 11.68 -10.51 11.61
C LYS A 117 12.16 -9.64 12.77
N MET A 118 11.86 -8.33 12.74
CA MET A 118 12.18 -7.42 13.84
C MET A 118 11.52 -7.83 15.16
N LEU A 119 10.25 -8.25 15.11
CA LEU A 119 9.51 -8.69 16.30
C LEU A 119 10.03 -10.00 16.89
N GLN A 120 10.60 -10.87 16.05
CA GLN A 120 11.18 -12.16 16.44
C GLN A 120 12.63 -12.06 16.94
N ALA A 121 13.25 -10.88 16.84
CA ALA A 121 14.63 -10.66 17.27
C ALA A 121 14.81 -10.95 18.77
N LYS A 122 15.86 -11.70 19.10
CA LYS A 122 16.09 -12.18 20.48
C LYS A 122 16.82 -11.16 21.35
N THR A 123 17.51 -10.22 20.73
CA THR A 123 18.31 -9.20 21.43
C THR A 123 17.83 -7.79 21.09
N THR A 124 17.97 -6.87 22.04
CA THR A 124 17.63 -5.46 21.82
C THR A 124 18.49 -4.83 20.72
N ALA A 125 19.76 -5.20 20.61
CA ALA A 125 20.67 -4.68 19.58
C ALA A 125 20.22 -5.11 18.18
N GLU A 126 19.88 -6.39 18.00
CA GLU A 126 19.34 -6.92 16.74
C GLU A 126 17.99 -6.28 16.40
N LYS A 127 17.08 -6.19 17.38
CA LYS A 127 15.78 -5.54 17.21
C LYS A 127 15.92 -4.09 16.73
N LYS A 128 16.85 -3.32 17.33
CA LYS A 128 17.15 -1.94 16.94
C LYS A 128 17.69 -1.83 15.52
N LYS A 129 18.61 -2.73 15.14
CA LYS A 129 19.14 -2.79 13.76
C LYS A 129 18.02 -3.07 12.75
N LEU A 130 17.16 -4.05 13.03
CA LEU A 130 16.04 -4.41 12.17
C LEU A 130 14.98 -3.31 12.11
N HIS A 131 14.73 -2.61 13.21
CA HIS A 131 13.82 -1.45 13.25
C HIS A 131 14.32 -0.31 12.33
N ASN A 132 15.61 0.02 12.38
CA ASN A 132 16.19 1.01 11.45
C ASN A 132 16.02 0.60 9.98
N GLN A 133 16.25 -0.68 9.66
CA GLN A 133 16.02 -1.20 8.31
C GLN A 133 14.54 -1.16 7.91
N LEU A 134 13.64 -1.40 8.86
CA LEU A 134 12.20 -1.32 8.65
C LEU A 134 11.78 0.11 8.30
N MET A 135 12.30 1.10 9.02
CA MET A 135 12.01 2.53 8.74
C MET A 135 12.50 2.97 7.35
N LEU A 136 13.69 2.53 6.93
CA LEU A 136 14.18 2.80 5.57
C LEU A 136 13.27 2.17 4.50
N LYS A 137 12.80 0.94 4.72
CA LYS A 137 11.82 0.32 3.81
C LYS A 137 10.49 1.04 3.81
N TYR A 138 10.03 1.56 4.95
CA TYR A 138 8.81 2.37 4.98
C TYR A 138 8.98 3.67 4.17
N GLU A 139 10.13 4.34 4.28
CA GLU A 139 10.40 5.54 3.50
C GLU A 139 10.31 5.27 2.00
N GLU A 140 10.90 4.17 1.54
CA GLU A 140 10.79 3.69 0.15
C GLU A 140 9.33 3.38 -0.21
N LEU A 141 8.63 2.59 0.61
CA LEU A 141 7.24 2.21 0.42
C LEU A 141 6.32 3.44 0.29
N ASN A 142 6.54 4.47 1.09
CA ASN A 142 5.74 5.69 1.11
C ASN A 142 5.95 6.59 -0.12
N THR A 143 6.85 6.23 -1.04
CA THR A 143 6.99 6.92 -2.34
C THR A 143 6.17 6.26 -3.46
N TYR A 144 5.65 5.05 -3.25
CA TYR A 144 4.85 4.36 -4.25
C TYR A 144 3.51 5.04 -4.52
N PRO A 145 2.73 5.48 -3.50
CA PRO A 145 1.38 5.96 -3.77
C PRO A 145 1.30 7.10 -4.79
N ASP A 146 2.13 8.12 -4.63
CA ASP A 146 2.16 9.28 -5.55
C ASP A 146 2.50 8.83 -6.98
N ARG A 147 3.50 7.95 -7.14
CA ARG A 147 3.91 7.41 -8.45
C ARG A 147 2.80 6.57 -9.09
N VAL A 148 2.11 5.74 -8.32
CA VAL A 148 1.00 4.90 -8.81
C VAL A 148 -0.19 5.77 -9.23
N LEU A 149 -0.52 6.82 -8.47
CA LEU A 149 -1.58 7.77 -8.82
C LEU A 149 -1.27 8.57 -10.10
N GLU A 150 -0.02 8.96 -10.31
CA GLU A 150 0.41 9.62 -11.56
C GLU A 150 0.26 8.69 -12.77
N ILE A 151 0.64 7.42 -12.62
CA ILE A 151 0.47 6.39 -13.66
C ILE A 151 -1.02 6.15 -13.92
N GLN A 152 -1.84 6.05 -12.86
CA GLN A 152 -3.28 5.88 -12.97
C GLN A 152 -3.92 7.02 -13.76
N LYS A 153 -3.54 8.28 -13.46
CA LYS A 153 -4.05 9.44 -14.18
C LYS A 153 -3.76 9.35 -15.68
N THR A 154 -2.53 8.97 -16.04
CA THR A 154 -2.14 8.79 -17.45
C THR A 154 -2.99 7.71 -18.12
N TYR A 155 -3.18 6.57 -17.46
CA TYR A 155 -4.05 5.50 -17.94
C TYR A 155 -5.49 5.99 -18.16
N LEU A 156 -6.08 6.69 -17.19
CA LEU A 156 -7.44 7.21 -17.26
C LEU A 156 -7.62 8.19 -18.43
N ASP A 157 -6.65 9.07 -18.66
CA ASP A 157 -6.64 9.98 -19.80
C ASP A 157 -6.56 9.22 -21.14
N GLU A 158 -5.74 8.18 -21.25
CA GLU A 158 -5.59 7.36 -22.46
C GLU A 158 -6.89 6.62 -22.84
N VAL A 159 -7.66 6.13 -21.86
CA VAL A 159 -8.93 5.42 -22.11
C VAL A 159 -10.17 6.32 -22.11
N GLY A 160 -9.98 7.64 -21.97
CA GLY A 160 -11.06 8.62 -21.97
C GLY A 160 -11.96 8.56 -20.73
N LEU A 161 -11.44 8.04 -19.62
CA LEU A 161 -12.12 8.02 -18.32
C LEU A 161 -11.74 9.28 -17.54
N GLN A 162 -12.57 10.33 -17.63
CA GLN A 162 -12.31 11.56 -16.89
C GLN A 162 -13.30 11.78 -15.73
N PRO A 163 -12.83 12.34 -14.60
CA PRO A 163 -13.71 12.89 -13.59
C PRO A 163 -14.64 13.92 -14.24
N LYS A 164 -15.93 13.89 -13.88
CA LYS A 164 -16.84 14.99 -14.20
C LYS A 164 -16.59 16.19 -13.30
#